data_AF-A0A2A4K1H5-F1
#
_entry.id   AF-A0A2A4K1H5-F1
#
_cell.length_a   1.000
_cell.length_b   1.000
_cell.length_c   1.000
_cell.angle_alpha   90.00
_cell.angle_beta   90.00
_cell.angle_gamma   90.00
#
_symmetry.space_group_name_H-M   'P 1'
#
loop_
_entity.id
_entity.type
_entity.pdbx_description
1 polymer ?
#
loop_
_entity_poly.entity_id
_entity_poly.type
_entity_poly.pdbx_seq_one_letter_code
_entity_poly.pdbx_strand_id
1 'polypeptide(L)'
;MSCGIDNFPSTHVYEGTSRIEYYPWLGILYYHDGVTKFTTAVVLVTRQIVLGAASEIDKMPQDDFRARVRVVVGYNCSGPSIGIRDYSYHPDYSRESFSTLAMIQLETDAVDIGFGMYGPGCQSPARFLDYGMYHDWVQRSVQRIGKPAITTLGDNHVVLRRSLSNVQRYGPCDREETKRELYTDFTEVPRVAGVVRYNVTIITDVEYSCVVFKATYAKVTNRVPKIRLRRWCVEDPGVCCGGFQFAEILFFVEITFTEQIWFKVMAYGREAIIIDAKKAIEYLNDHAARPEIFKYEHVKNMTKAMRRSSKWPWFG
;
A
#
# COMPACT_ATOMS: atom_id res chain seq x y z
N MET A 1 -19.78 1.97 10.61
CA MET A 1 -18.90 3.08 10.17
C MET A 1 -19.81 4.23 9.78
N SER A 2 -19.66 5.39 10.40
CA SER A 2 -20.46 6.57 10.06
C SER A 2 -19.75 7.32 8.95
N CYS A 3 -20.49 7.79 7.95
CA CYS A 3 -19.91 8.32 6.72
C CYS A 3 -20.65 9.52 6.15
N GLY A 4 -19.91 10.44 5.52
CA GLY A 4 -20.48 11.66 4.97
C GLY A 4 -21.08 12.62 6.01
N ILE A 5 -20.78 12.44 7.30
CA ILE A 5 -21.18 13.36 8.39
C ILE A 5 -20.24 14.55 8.44
N ASP A 6 -20.65 15.67 7.85
CA ASP A 6 -19.97 16.93 8.07
C ASP A 6 -20.37 17.52 9.42
N ASN A 7 -19.51 18.41 9.94
CA ASN A 7 -19.78 19.23 11.11
C ASN A 7 -20.31 20.61 10.69
N PHE A 8 -20.82 20.75 9.46
CA PHE A 8 -21.21 22.06 8.95
C PHE A 8 -22.57 22.44 9.57
N PRO A 9 -22.70 23.62 10.19
CA PRO A 9 -23.91 24.00 10.93
C PRO A 9 -25.12 24.33 10.03
N SER A 10 -24.97 24.21 8.70
CA SER A 10 -25.98 24.56 7.70
C SER A 10 -26.18 23.42 6.71
N THR A 11 -27.40 23.27 6.18
CA THR A 11 -27.71 22.31 5.11
C THR A 11 -27.35 22.80 3.72
N HIS A 12 -26.95 24.08 3.58
CA HIS A 12 -26.62 24.73 2.33
C HIS A 12 -25.15 25.18 2.32
N VAL A 13 -24.40 24.74 1.31
CA VAL A 13 -23.04 25.21 1.04
C VAL A 13 -23.16 26.41 0.10
N TYR A 14 -22.83 27.60 0.60
CA TYR A 14 -22.73 28.81 -0.21
C TYR A 14 -21.37 28.86 -0.92
N GLU A 15 -21.31 29.48 -2.10
CA GLU A 15 -20.04 29.79 -2.75
C GLU A 15 -19.20 30.69 -1.83
N GLY A 16 -17.95 30.29 -1.57
CA GLY A 16 -17.06 30.99 -0.66
C GLY A 16 -16.00 30.08 -0.03
N THR A 17 -15.28 30.60 0.96
CA THR A 17 -14.27 29.85 1.71
C THR A 17 -14.91 29.12 2.89
N SER A 18 -14.65 27.82 3.02
CA SER A 18 -15.07 27.02 4.17
C SER A 18 -13.87 26.53 4.98
N ARG A 19 -14.10 26.17 6.24
CA ARG A 19 -13.07 25.62 7.13
C ARG A 19 -12.99 24.11 6.94
N ILE A 20 -11.78 23.57 6.85
CA ILE A 20 -11.54 22.13 6.67
C ILE A 20 -12.08 21.31 7.84
N GLU A 21 -12.12 21.88 9.04
CA GLU A 21 -12.63 21.26 10.26
C GLU A 21 -14.13 20.91 10.17
N TYR A 22 -14.86 21.55 9.24
CA TYR A 22 -16.24 21.20 8.96
C TYR A 22 -16.39 19.90 8.17
N TYR A 23 -15.33 19.43 7.50
CA TYR A 23 -15.34 18.24 6.67
C TYR A 23 -14.30 17.25 7.19
N PRO A 24 -14.66 16.38 8.16
CA PRO A 24 -13.71 15.49 8.82
C PRO A 24 -12.96 14.52 7.88
N TRP A 25 -13.49 14.25 6.69
CA TRP A 25 -12.84 13.43 5.67
C TRP A 25 -11.87 14.21 4.77
N LEU A 26 -11.92 15.54 4.76
CA LEU A 26 -11.03 16.35 3.96
C LEU A 26 -9.67 16.45 4.66
N GLY A 27 -8.61 16.29 3.89
CA GLY A 27 -7.25 16.35 4.40
C GLY A 27 -6.29 17.03 3.43
N ILE A 28 -5.09 17.25 3.93
CA ILE A 28 -3.97 17.82 3.19
C ILE A 28 -2.84 16.81 3.25
N LEU A 29 -2.38 16.38 2.07
CA LEU A 29 -1.13 15.67 1.92
C LEU A 29 -0.04 16.69 1.66
N TYR A 30 1.07 16.57 2.38
CA TYR A 30 2.23 17.41 2.15
C TYR A 30 3.52 16.61 2.10
N TYR A 31 4.44 17.08 1.26
CA TYR A 31 5.81 16.59 1.15
C TYR A 31 6.76 17.74 1.45
N HIS A 32 7.79 17.48 2.26
CA HIS A 32 8.76 18.49 2.67
C HIS A 32 10.18 18.03 2.35
N ASP A 33 10.85 18.72 1.43
CA ASP A 33 12.23 18.42 1.04
C ASP A 33 13.29 19.15 1.87
N GLY A 34 12.90 19.72 3.02
CA GLY A 34 13.77 20.63 3.79
C GLY A 34 13.76 22.06 3.25
N VAL A 35 13.59 22.26 1.95
CA VAL A 35 13.57 23.58 1.28
C VAL A 35 12.19 23.92 0.71
N THR A 36 11.54 22.97 0.04
CA THR A 36 10.25 23.17 -0.62
C THR A 36 9.16 22.33 0.03
N LYS A 37 8.00 22.95 0.25
CA LYS A 37 6.78 22.26 0.72
C LYS A 37 5.81 22.13 -0.44
N PHE A 38 5.50 20.89 -0.81
CA PHE A 38 4.43 20.57 -1.75
C PHE A 38 3.19 20.19 -0.94
N THR A 39 2.01 20.64 -1.39
CA THR A 39 0.74 20.36 -0.72
C THR A 39 -0.33 20.05 -1.74
N THR A 40 -1.14 19.03 -1.48
CA THR A 40 -2.31 18.65 -2.30
C THR A 40 -3.47 18.27 -1.38
N ALA A 41 -4.69 18.45 -1.85
CA ALA A 41 -5.88 18.04 -1.12
C ALA A 41 -6.10 16.52 -1.26
N VAL A 42 -6.51 15.87 -0.18
CA VAL A 42 -6.87 14.46 -0.17
C VAL A 42 -8.19 14.23 0.55
N VAL A 43 -8.87 13.14 0.22
CA VAL A 43 -10.14 12.74 0.83
C VAL A 43 -10.00 11.36 1.43
N LEU A 44 -10.27 11.22 2.72
CA LEU A 44 -10.24 9.96 3.45
C LEU A 44 -11.48 9.13 3.13
N VAL A 45 -11.33 7.98 2.48
CA VAL A 45 -12.44 7.10 2.04
C VAL A 45 -12.63 5.89 2.95
N THR A 46 -11.56 5.39 3.56
CA THR A 46 -11.64 4.34 4.59
C THR A 46 -10.71 4.70 5.73
N ARG A 47 -10.72 3.95 6.84
CA ARG A 47 -9.84 4.21 8.01
C ARG A 47 -8.35 4.31 7.66
N GLN A 48 -7.94 3.68 6.55
CA GLN A 48 -6.54 3.61 6.12
C GLN A 48 -6.30 4.11 4.70
N ILE A 49 -7.33 4.57 3.97
CA ILE A 49 -7.19 4.94 2.55
C ILE A 49 -7.65 6.36 2.33
N VAL A 50 -6.77 7.18 1.76
CA VAL A 50 -7.08 8.51 1.23
C VAL A 50 -6.93 8.52 -0.29
N LEU A 51 -7.73 9.34 -0.95
CA LEU A 51 -7.66 9.59 -2.38
C LEU A 51 -7.12 11.00 -2.63
N GLY A 52 -6.32 11.16 -3.69
CA GLY A 52 -5.75 12.44 -4.08
C GLY A 52 -5.62 12.58 -5.59
N ALA A 53 -5.22 13.76 -6.04
CA ALA A 53 -4.98 14.02 -7.45
C ALA A 53 -3.61 13.44 -7.89
N ALA A 54 -3.63 12.45 -8.78
CA ALA A 54 -2.43 11.86 -9.35
C ALA A 54 -1.53 12.89 -10.03
N SER A 55 -2.12 13.88 -10.71
CA SER A 55 -1.41 14.96 -11.41
C SER A 55 -0.66 15.92 -10.49
N GLU A 56 -1.06 16.03 -9.22
CA GLU A 56 -0.36 16.82 -8.22
C GLU A 56 0.69 15.99 -7.49
N ILE A 57 0.37 14.73 -7.20
CA ILE A 57 1.27 13.79 -6.52
C ILE A 57 2.47 13.42 -7.40
N ASP A 58 2.28 13.22 -8.72
CA ASP A 58 3.35 12.88 -9.67
C ASP A 58 4.38 14.02 -9.84
N LYS A 59 4.03 15.25 -9.49
CA LYS A 59 4.96 16.40 -9.50
C LYS A 59 5.90 16.40 -8.29
N MET A 60 5.58 15.65 -7.24
CA MET A 60 6.42 15.56 -6.05
C MET A 60 7.61 14.62 -6.29
N PRO A 61 8.74 14.81 -5.60
CA PRO A 61 9.87 13.89 -5.70
C PRO A 61 9.47 12.47 -5.29
N GLN A 62 9.73 11.51 -6.19
CA GLN A 62 9.34 10.10 -6.03
C GLN A 62 10.49 9.25 -5.46
N ASP A 63 11.62 9.84 -5.09
CA ASP A 63 12.77 9.08 -4.60
C ASP A 63 12.63 8.74 -3.11
N ASP A 64 11.95 9.55 -2.31
CA ASP A 64 11.71 9.31 -0.88
C ASP A 64 10.33 9.80 -0.42
N PHE A 65 9.39 9.85 -1.35
CA PHE A 65 7.97 10.13 -1.17
C PHE A 65 7.40 9.40 0.04
N ARG A 66 7.51 8.07 0.14
CA ARG A 66 6.90 7.33 1.28
C ARG A 66 7.49 7.72 2.63
N ALA A 67 8.79 7.98 2.67
CA ALA A 67 9.48 8.32 3.91
C ALA A 67 9.12 9.73 4.42
N ARG A 68 8.86 10.67 3.50
CA ARG A 68 8.67 12.09 3.84
C ARG A 68 7.24 12.60 3.77
N VAL A 69 6.39 11.96 2.99
CA VAL A 69 4.99 12.38 2.86
C VAL A 69 4.26 12.20 4.17
N ARG A 70 3.46 13.21 4.52
CA ARG A 70 2.56 13.17 5.65
C ARG A 70 1.18 13.63 5.21
N VAL A 71 0.16 13.07 5.87
CA VAL A 71 -1.24 13.40 5.65
C VAL A 71 -1.84 13.92 6.95
N VAL A 72 -2.58 15.01 6.88
CA VAL A 72 -3.38 15.55 7.99
C VAL A 72 -4.83 15.56 7.55
N VAL A 73 -5.72 14.96 8.34
CA VAL A 73 -7.14 14.81 7.99
C VAL A 73 -8.00 15.52 9.04
N GLY A 74 -8.98 16.32 8.60
CA GLY A 74 -9.94 17.02 9.47
C GLY A 74 -9.38 18.25 10.20
N TYR A 75 -8.16 18.69 9.88
CA TYR A 75 -7.51 19.84 10.51
C TYR A 75 -6.77 20.70 9.49
N ASN A 76 -6.68 22.01 9.74
CA ASN A 76 -5.93 22.95 8.92
C ASN A 76 -4.41 22.87 9.16
N CYS A 77 -3.77 21.78 8.72
CA CYS A 77 -2.32 21.51 8.83
C CYS A 77 -1.73 21.43 10.27
N SER A 78 -2.48 21.80 11.32
CA SER A 78 -2.03 21.76 12.72
C SER A 78 -2.38 20.45 13.45
N GLY A 79 -3.06 19.53 12.76
CA GLY A 79 -3.45 18.24 13.31
C GLY A 79 -2.31 17.20 13.35
N PRO A 80 -2.59 16.01 13.90
CA PRO A 80 -1.63 14.91 13.89
C PRO A 80 -1.26 14.53 12.45
N SER A 81 0.04 14.47 12.17
CA SER A 81 0.57 14.04 10.88
C SER A 81 0.64 12.51 10.81
N ILE A 82 0.02 11.94 9.80
CA ILE A 82 -0.01 10.50 9.57
C ILE A 82 0.97 10.17 8.43
N GLY A 83 1.86 9.20 8.66
CA GLY A 83 2.73 8.67 7.61
C GLY A 83 1.94 7.83 6.59
N ILE A 84 2.52 7.65 5.41
CA ILE A 84 1.93 6.79 4.38
C ILE A 84 2.68 5.46 4.32
N ARG A 85 1.91 4.38 4.30
CA ARG A 85 2.45 3.03 4.08
C ARG A 85 2.69 2.81 2.61
N ASP A 86 1.75 3.27 1.77
CA ASP A 86 1.87 3.09 0.33
C ASP A 86 0.99 4.02 -0.52
N TYR A 87 1.16 4.00 -1.84
CA TYR A 87 0.31 4.66 -2.82
C TYR A 87 0.31 3.95 -4.17
N SER A 88 -0.74 4.16 -4.98
CA SER A 88 -0.79 3.81 -6.40
C SER A 88 -1.58 4.85 -7.19
N TYR A 89 -1.21 4.98 -8.47
CA TYR A 89 -2.00 5.73 -9.44
C TYR A 89 -3.05 4.83 -10.07
N HIS A 90 -4.10 5.45 -10.59
CA HIS A 90 -5.03 4.75 -11.47
C HIS A 90 -4.26 4.13 -12.67
N PRO A 91 -4.58 2.90 -13.11
CA PRO A 91 -3.85 2.23 -14.20
C PRO A 91 -3.82 3.03 -15.52
N ASP A 92 -4.88 3.78 -15.79
CA ASP A 92 -4.97 4.63 -16.99
C ASP A 92 -4.34 6.02 -16.81
N TYR A 93 -3.73 6.29 -15.66
CA TYR A 93 -3.05 7.56 -15.44
C TYR A 93 -1.77 7.63 -16.28
N SER A 94 -1.75 8.61 -17.17
CA SER A 94 -0.56 9.17 -17.78
C SER A 94 -0.56 10.69 -17.57
N ARG A 95 0.59 11.34 -17.74
CA ARG A 95 0.70 12.82 -17.64
C ARG A 95 -0.18 13.57 -18.64
N GLU A 96 -0.64 12.89 -19.68
CA GLU A 96 -1.50 13.42 -20.75
C GLU A 96 -2.95 12.90 -20.64
N SER A 97 -3.23 12.03 -19.66
CA SER A 97 -4.56 11.43 -19.46
C SER A 97 -5.48 12.28 -18.59
N PHE A 98 -6.77 12.03 -18.72
CA PHE A 98 -7.80 12.60 -17.85
C PHE A 98 -7.95 11.85 -16.52
N SER A 99 -7.38 10.65 -16.38
CA SER A 99 -7.55 9.78 -15.22
C SER A 99 -6.64 10.19 -14.06
N THR A 100 -6.93 11.30 -13.38
CA THR A 100 -6.03 11.91 -12.40
C THR A 100 -6.24 11.42 -10.95
N LEU A 101 -6.56 10.13 -10.73
CA LEU A 101 -6.81 9.60 -9.39
C LEU A 101 -5.61 8.83 -8.84
N ALA A 102 -5.23 9.11 -7.60
CA ALA A 102 -4.27 8.33 -6.82
C ALA A 102 -4.92 7.83 -5.52
N MET A 103 -4.56 6.61 -5.12
CA MET A 103 -4.97 5.99 -3.88
C MET A 103 -3.76 5.84 -2.97
N ILE A 104 -3.88 6.28 -1.73
CA ILE A 104 -2.80 6.30 -0.75
C ILE A 104 -3.25 5.57 0.50
N GLN A 105 -2.41 4.66 0.98
CA GLN A 105 -2.58 3.97 2.25
C GLN A 105 -1.82 4.66 3.37
N LEU A 106 -2.53 4.92 4.47
CA LEU A 106 -1.99 5.43 5.73
C LEU A 106 -1.33 4.33 6.56
N GLU A 107 -0.37 4.71 7.41
CA GLU A 107 0.29 3.78 8.34
C GLU A 107 -0.60 3.31 9.50
N THR A 108 -1.64 4.08 9.85
CA THR A 108 -2.55 3.81 10.97
C THR A 108 -4.00 3.66 10.51
N ASP A 109 -4.78 2.86 11.23
CA ASP A 109 -6.25 2.75 11.18
C ASP A 109 -6.97 3.53 12.29
N ALA A 110 -6.23 4.26 13.14
CA ALA A 110 -6.79 4.98 14.29
C ALA A 110 -7.71 6.15 13.91
N VAL A 111 -7.89 6.43 12.61
CA VAL A 111 -8.81 7.47 12.14
C VAL A 111 -10.21 6.88 12.01
N ASP A 112 -11.04 7.17 13.02
CA ASP A 112 -12.39 6.59 13.15
C ASP A 112 -13.46 7.20 12.23
N ILE A 113 -13.17 8.35 11.59
CA ILE A 113 -14.12 9.06 10.73
C ILE A 113 -13.59 9.07 9.30
N GLY A 114 -13.93 8.03 8.53
CA GLY A 114 -13.69 7.99 7.08
C GLY A 114 -14.94 8.37 6.29
N PHE A 115 -14.76 8.81 5.04
CA PHE A 115 -15.82 8.92 4.05
C PHE A 115 -16.27 7.52 3.62
N GLY A 116 -17.01 6.82 4.49
CA GLY A 116 -17.57 5.52 4.14
C GLY A 116 -18.51 5.65 2.93
N MET A 117 -18.20 4.93 1.86
CA MET A 117 -18.99 5.03 0.64
C MET A 117 -20.14 4.02 0.58
N TYR A 118 -20.15 3.01 1.46
CA TYR A 118 -21.30 2.13 1.67
C TYR A 118 -21.37 1.61 3.12
N GLY A 119 -22.24 2.24 3.90
CA GLY A 119 -23.10 1.60 4.90
C GLY A 119 -24.55 1.96 4.56
N PRO A 120 -25.58 1.28 5.10
CA PRO A 120 -26.96 1.70 4.89
C PRO A 120 -27.11 3.18 5.30
N GLY A 121 -27.33 4.07 4.32
CA GLY A 121 -27.55 5.51 4.54
C GLY A 121 -26.51 6.48 3.94
N CYS A 122 -25.41 6.04 3.32
CA CYS A 122 -24.41 6.97 2.75
C CYS A 122 -24.52 7.09 1.23
N GLN A 123 -25.02 8.24 0.76
CA GLN A 123 -24.85 8.71 -0.62
C GLN A 123 -23.79 9.82 -0.58
N SER A 124 -22.61 9.55 -1.15
CA SER A 124 -21.60 10.58 -1.38
C SER A 124 -22.22 11.75 -2.13
N PRO A 125 -22.02 13.02 -1.71
CA PRO A 125 -22.25 14.14 -2.61
C PRO A 125 -21.22 13.99 -3.73
N ALA A 126 -21.66 13.50 -4.89
CA ALA A 126 -20.89 13.40 -6.14
C ALA A 126 -20.39 14.77 -6.68
N ARG A 127 -20.40 15.81 -5.84
CA ARG A 127 -20.11 17.21 -6.18
C ARG A 127 -18.64 17.59 -6.01
N PHE A 128 -17.83 16.78 -5.30
CA PHE A 128 -16.42 17.09 -5.01
C PHE A 128 -15.43 16.10 -5.65
N LEU A 129 -15.86 14.89 -5.97
CA LEU A 129 -15.09 13.89 -6.68
C LEU A 129 -16.07 13.03 -7.50
N ASP A 130 -15.88 12.95 -8.81
CA ASP A 130 -16.61 11.98 -9.64
C ASP A 130 -16.03 10.57 -9.37
N TYR A 131 -16.35 10.06 -8.19
CA TYR A 131 -15.88 8.77 -7.72
C TYR A 131 -16.59 7.62 -8.43
N GLY A 132 -17.78 7.87 -9.02
CA GLY A 132 -18.58 6.84 -9.67
C GLY A 132 -17.80 6.10 -10.74
N MET A 133 -16.99 6.82 -11.53
CA MET A 133 -16.14 6.22 -12.56
C MET A 133 -14.97 5.38 -12.01
N TYR A 134 -14.51 5.63 -10.78
CA TYR A 134 -13.36 4.93 -10.18
C TYR A 134 -13.77 3.90 -9.12
N HIS A 135 -15.07 3.79 -8.83
CA HIS A 135 -15.60 2.95 -7.75
C HIS A 135 -15.13 1.49 -7.85
N ASP A 136 -15.31 0.88 -9.01
CA ASP A 136 -14.94 -0.50 -9.29
C ASP A 136 -13.45 -0.75 -9.07
N TRP A 137 -12.61 0.19 -9.51
CA TRP A 137 -11.16 0.08 -9.34
C TRP A 137 -10.78 0.12 -7.87
N VAL A 138 -11.30 1.09 -7.10
CA VAL A 138 -11.02 1.21 -5.66
C VAL A 138 -11.52 -0.01 -4.90
N GLN A 139 -12.75 -0.46 -5.15
CA GLN A 139 -13.33 -1.63 -4.48
C GLN A 139 -12.51 -2.90 -4.76
N ARG A 140 -12.15 -3.15 -6.03
CA ARG A 140 -11.31 -4.30 -6.40
C ARG A 140 -9.91 -4.20 -5.81
N SER A 141 -9.35 -3.01 -5.69
CA SER A 141 -8.03 -2.81 -5.09
C SER A 141 -8.05 -3.13 -3.60
N VAL A 142 -9.10 -2.71 -2.89
CA VAL A 142 -9.33 -3.05 -1.48
C VAL A 142 -9.63 -4.55 -1.28
N GLN A 143 -10.29 -5.23 -2.24
CA GLN A 143 -10.54 -6.68 -2.12
C GLN A 143 -9.29 -7.55 -2.39
N ARG A 144 -8.27 -7.02 -3.06
CA ARG A 144 -7.06 -7.77 -3.47
C ARG A 144 -5.86 -7.53 -2.56
N ILE A 145 -6.08 -6.92 -1.40
CA ILE A 145 -5.08 -6.68 -0.36
C ILE A 145 -4.29 -7.97 -0.06
N GLY A 146 -2.96 -7.85 0.02
CA GLY A 146 -2.05 -8.96 0.35
C GLY A 146 -1.73 -9.94 -0.78
N LYS A 147 -2.27 -9.75 -2.00
CA LYS A 147 -1.88 -10.53 -3.19
C LYS A 147 -0.75 -9.81 -3.95
N PRO A 148 0.30 -10.51 -4.39
CA PRO A 148 1.33 -9.93 -5.24
C PRO A 148 0.72 -9.45 -6.56
N ALA A 149 1.22 -8.32 -7.03
CA ALA A 149 0.79 -7.72 -8.28
C ALA A 149 1.76 -8.12 -9.39
N ILE A 150 1.22 -8.65 -10.49
CA ILE A 150 2.00 -8.96 -11.70
C ILE A 150 1.60 -7.93 -12.76
N THR A 151 2.58 -7.22 -13.29
CA THR A 151 2.41 -6.28 -14.39
C THR A 151 3.16 -6.79 -15.61
N THR A 152 2.46 -6.92 -16.74
CA THR A 152 3.07 -7.15 -18.04
C THR A 152 3.22 -5.81 -18.77
N LEU A 153 4.44 -5.29 -18.86
CA LEU A 153 4.74 -4.02 -19.55
C LEU A 153 4.88 -4.20 -21.07
N GLY A 154 5.19 -5.41 -21.49
CA GLY A 154 5.26 -5.85 -22.88
C GLY A 154 5.45 -7.36 -22.93
N ASP A 155 5.41 -7.94 -24.13
CA ASP A 155 5.63 -9.39 -24.28
C ASP A 155 6.98 -9.83 -23.68
N ASN A 156 7.98 -8.96 -23.66
CA ASN A 156 9.32 -9.27 -23.16
C ASN A 156 9.67 -8.66 -21.79
N HIS A 157 8.69 -8.10 -21.09
CA HIS A 157 8.93 -7.38 -19.83
C HIS A 157 7.79 -7.61 -18.85
N VAL A 158 8.11 -8.31 -17.76
CA VAL A 158 7.18 -8.61 -16.67
C VAL A 158 7.77 -8.11 -15.36
N VAL A 159 6.94 -7.46 -14.56
CA VAL A 159 7.28 -6.95 -13.23
C VAL A 159 6.40 -7.63 -12.19
N LEU A 160 7.02 -8.24 -11.19
CA LEU A 160 6.37 -8.85 -10.04
C LEU A 160 6.63 -7.97 -8.81
N ARG A 161 5.56 -7.58 -8.11
CA ARG A 161 5.65 -6.83 -6.85
C ARG A 161 5.03 -7.61 -5.71
N ARG A 162 5.66 -7.53 -4.54
CA ARG A 162 5.06 -7.98 -3.29
C ARG A 162 4.23 -6.85 -2.70
N SER A 163 2.93 -7.07 -2.54
CA SER A 163 2.07 -6.12 -1.82
C SER A 163 2.08 -6.48 -0.33
N LEU A 164 3.01 -5.89 0.44
CA LEU A 164 2.87 -5.81 1.92
C LEU A 164 1.90 -4.69 2.33
N SER A 165 1.43 -3.92 1.36
CA SER A 165 0.45 -2.85 1.49
C SER A 165 -0.93 -3.32 0.98
N ASN A 166 -1.93 -2.53 1.35
CA ASN A 166 -3.32 -2.69 0.94
C ASN A 166 -3.60 -2.08 -0.44
N VAL A 167 -2.57 -1.53 -1.09
CA VAL A 167 -2.69 -0.82 -2.37
C VAL A 167 -1.90 -1.58 -3.42
N GLN A 168 -2.58 -2.13 -4.41
CA GLN A 168 -1.93 -2.81 -5.52
C GLN A 168 -1.32 -1.78 -6.48
N ARG A 169 -0.05 -2.03 -6.85
CA ARG A 169 0.67 -1.21 -7.82
C ARG A 169 0.89 -1.97 -9.12
N TYR A 170 0.64 -1.26 -10.22
CA TYR A 170 0.90 -1.73 -11.57
C TYR A 170 1.92 -0.79 -12.23
N GLY A 171 2.68 -1.31 -13.19
CA GLY A 171 3.66 -0.53 -13.95
C GLY A 171 5.11 -0.96 -13.72
N PRO A 172 6.10 -0.18 -14.21
CA PRO A 172 7.53 -0.40 -13.94
C PRO A 172 7.87 -0.09 -12.48
N CYS A 173 8.91 -0.74 -11.92
CA CYS A 173 9.34 -0.51 -10.53
C CYS A 173 9.54 0.98 -10.22
N ASP A 174 9.13 1.40 -9.02
CA ASP A 174 9.31 2.78 -8.60
C ASP A 174 10.79 3.04 -8.29
N ARG A 175 11.24 4.29 -8.41
CA ARG A 175 12.63 4.66 -8.11
C ARG A 175 13.01 4.30 -6.67
N GLU A 176 12.10 4.47 -5.72
CA GLU A 176 12.31 4.07 -4.32
C GLU A 176 12.58 2.57 -4.16
N GLU A 177 11.90 1.74 -4.95
CA GLU A 177 12.02 0.28 -4.88
C GLU A 177 13.38 -0.18 -5.41
N THR A 178 13.90 0.50 -6.44
CA THR A 178 15.16 0.15 -7.10
C THR A 178 16.43 0.56 -6.35
N LYS A 179 16.31 1.18 -5.17
CA LYS A 179 17.47 1.71 -4.41
C LYS A 179 18.44 0.64 -3.94
N ARG A 180 17.94 -0.55 -3.61
CA ARG A 180 18.75 -1.66 -3.09
C ARG A 180 18.48 -2.90 -3.94
N GLU A 181 19.51 -3.30 -4.67
CA GLU A 181 19.54 -4.51 -5.47
C GLU A 181 19.86 -5.69 -4.55
N LEU A 182 19.01 -6.72 -4.60
CA LEU A 182 19.20 -7.95 -3.85
C LEU A 182 19.92 -8.99 -4.70
N TYR A 183 19.54 -9.06 -5.98
CA TYR A 183 20.04 -10.07 -6.90
C TYR A 183 19.82 -9.61 -8.34
N THR A 184 20.83 -9.82 -9.18
CA THR A 184 20.67 -9.75 -10.64
C THR A 184 21.32 -10.95 -11.28
N ASP A 185 20.56 -11.62 -12.14
CA ASP A 185 21.07 -12.66 -13.02
C ASP A 185 20.99 -12.21 -14.48
N PHE A 186 21.95 -12.70 -15.26
CA PHE A 186 22.03 -12.49 -16.68
C PHE A 186 22.37 -13.80 -17.35
N THR A 187 21.37 -14.38 -18.00
CA THR A 187 21.48 -15.68 -18.68
C THR A 187 21.46 -15.47 -20.18
N GLU A 188 22.49 -15.95 -20.86
CA GLU A 188 22.50 -16.05 -22.31
C GLU A 188 21.88 -17.38 -22.74
N VAL A 189 20.82 -17.31 -23.55
CA VAL A 189 20.15 -18.49 -24.08
C VAL A 189 20.56 -18.66 -25.55
N PRO A 190 21.14 -19.82 -25.93
CA PRO A 190 21.70 -20.04 -27.26
C PRO A 190 20.63 -20.04 -28.37
N ARG A 191 21.07 -19.96 -29.64
CA ARG A 191 20.21 -19.96 -30.85
C ARG A 191 19.48 -21.28 -31.08
N VAL A 192 18.56 -21.64 -30.20
CA VAL A 192 17.64 -22.76 -30.39
C VAL A 192 16.23 -22.23 -30.27
N ALA A 193 15.57 -22.01 -31.41
CA ALA A 193 14.17 -21.56 -31.40
C ALA A 193 13.32 -22.52 -30.56
N GLY A 194 12.55 -21.99 -29.62
CA GLY A 194 11.80 -22.84 -28.71
C GLY A 194 11.28 -22.12 -27.48
N VAL A 195 10.98 -22.93 -26.47
CA VAL A 195 10.48 -22.51 -25.16
C VAL A 195 11.47 -22.95 -24.10
N VAL A 196 12.00 -22.00 -23.33
CA VAL A 196 12.84 -22.27 -22.17
C VAL A 196 12.07 -21.96 -20.90
N ARG A 197 12.26 -22.79 -19.88
CA ARG A 197 11.72 -22.58 -18.54
C ARG A 197 12.87 -22.23 -17.60
N TYR A 198 12.80 -21.05 -17.00
CA TYR A 198 13.75 -20.60 -15.99
C TYR A 198 13.06 -20.67 -14.63
N ASN A 199 13.54 -21.53 -13.74
CA ASN A 199 12.95 -21.71 -12.41
C ASN A 199 13.42 -20.59 -11.48
N VAL A 200 12.49 -19.98 -10.76
CA VAL A 200 12.74 -18.88 -9.83
C VAL A 200 12.12 -19.23 -8.49
N THR A 201 12.94 -19.32 -7.46
CA THR A 201 12.50 -19.51 -6.08
C THR A 201 12.70 -18.21 -5.32
N ILE A 202 11.63 -17.72 -4.70
CA ILE A 202 11.70 -16.55 -3.82
C ILE A 202 11.50 -17.03 -2.38
N ILE A 203 12.54 -16.86 -1.56
CA ILE A 203 12.56 -17.25 -0.14
C ILE A 203 12.03 -16.09 0.72
N THR A 204 11.41 -16.39 1.86
CA THR A 204 10.75 -15.38 2.72
C THR A 204 11.67 -14.55 3.61
N ASP A 205 12.92 -14.95 3.78
CA ASP A 205 13.95 -14.20 4.50
C ASP A 205 14.38 -12.91 3.76
N VAL A 206 13.88 -12.72 2.54
CA VAL A 206 14.12 -11.52 1.73
C VAL A 206 12.81 -10.77 1.48
N GLU A 207 12.76 -9.50 1.92
CA GLU A 207 11.66 -8.59 1.61
C GLU A 207 11.90 -7.95 0.24
N TYR A 208 11.58 -8.68 -0.83
CA TYR A 208 11.58 -8.10 -2.17
C TYR A 208 10.45 -7.09 -2.32
N SER A 209 10.78 -5.91 -2.85
CA SER A 209 9.83 -4.86 -3.22
C SER A 209 9.37 -5.04 -4.67
N CYS A 210 10.32 -5.26 -5.59
CA CYS A 210 10.05 -5.37 -7.01
C CYS A 210 11.02 -6.36 -7.69
N VAL A 211 10.50 -7.22 -8.56
CA VAL A 211 11.29 -8.15 -9.37
C VAL A 211 10.97 -7.93 -10.84
N VAL A 212 12.01 -7.76 -11.66
CA VAL A 212 11.91 -7.48 -13.09
C VAL A 212 12.44 -8.67 -13.88
N PHE A 213 11.60 -9.18 -14.78
CA PHE A 213 11.95 -10.19 -15.77
C PHE A 213 11.98 -9.53 -17.14
N LYS A 214 13.13 -9.53 -17.80
CA LYS A 214 13.30 -8.91 -19.12
C LYS A 214 14.05 -9.85 -20.06
N ALA A 215 13.55 -9.97 -21.29
CA ALA A 215 14.22 -10.73 -22.34
C ALA A 215 14.44 -9.86 -23.58
N THR A 216 15.60 -9.97 -24.19
CA THR A 216 15.95 -9.20 -25.39
C THR A 216 16.73 -10.06 -26.36
N TYR A 217 16.46 -9.98 -27.66
CA TYR A 217 17.28 -10.65 -28.65
C TYR A 217 18.70 -10.08 -28.68
N ALA A 218 19.69 -10.93 -28.90
CA ALA A 218 21.09 -10.52 -29.01
C ALA A 218 21.35 -9.64 -30.23
N LYS A 219 20.55 -9.80 -31.29
CA LYS A 219 20.53 -8.92 -32.45
C LYS A 219 19.33 -7.98 -32.36
N VAL A 220 19.54 -6.73 -32.76
CA VAL A 220 18.46 -5.75 -32.87
C VAL A 220 17.49 -6.23 -33.94
N THR A 221 16.26 -6.55 -33.53
CA THR A 221 15.17 -6.97 -34.41
C THR A 221 13.88 -6.28 -33.99
N ASN A 222 12.91 -6.18 -34.90
CA ASN A 222 11.57 -5.63 -34.59
C ASN A 222 10.68 -6.61 -33.80
N ARG A 223 11.14 -7.84 -33.59
CA ARG A 223 10.41 -8.85 -32.81
C ARG A 223 10.90 -8.84 -31.38
N VAL A 224 10.02 -9.22 -30.45
CA VAL A 224 10.37 -9.35 -29.03
C VAL A 224 10.09 -10.78 -28.56
N PRO A 225 10.94 -11.36 -27.69
CA PRO A 225 10.64 -12.66 -27.08
C PRO A 225 9.45 -12.53 -26.13
N LYS A 226 8.68 -13.60 -25.97
CA LYS A 226 7.49 -13.61 -25.11
C LYS A 226 7.78 -14.26 -23.77
N ILE A 227 7.44 -13.58 -22.68
CA ILE A 227 7.63 -14.02 -21.31
C ILE A 227 6.27 -14.30 -20.68
N ARG A 228 6.16 -15.43 -19.98
CA ARG A 228 5.01 -15.76 -19.13
C ARG A 228 5.50 -16.22 -17.77
N LEU A 229 5.08 -15.51 -16.73
CA LEU A 229 5.31 -15.93 -15.35
C LEU A 229 4.23 -16.92 -14.93
N ARG A 230 4.62 -18.09 -14.43
CA ARG A 230 3.69 -19.10 -13.90
C ARG A 230 4.14 -19.55 -12.53
N ARG A 231 3.15 -19.82 -11.66
CA ARG A 231 3.40 -20.41 -10.34
C ARG A 231 3.67 -21.90 -10.50
N TRP A 232 4.68 -22.40 -9.79
CA TRP A 232 4.98 -23.82 -9.69
C TRP A 232 4.37 -24.36 -8.39
N CYS A 233 3.61 -25.45 -8.48
CA CYS A 233 2.90 -26.07 -7.36
C CYS A 233 3.29 -27.54 -7.32
N VAL A 234 4.09 -27.95 -6.34
CA VAL A 234 4.61 -29.32 -6.24
C VAL A 234 3.59 -30.26 -5.60
N GLU A 235 2.68 -29.77 -4.74
CA GLU A 235 1.73 -30.62 -4.01
C GLU A 235 0.35 -29.95 -3.87
N ASP A 236 -0.70 -30.77 -4.04
CA ASP A 236 -2.14 -30.54 -3.85
C ASP A 236 -2.73 -29.19 -4.38
N PRO A 237 -3.60 -29.20 -5.42
CA PRO A 237 -4.24 -28.01 -5.98
C PRO A 237 -4.93 -27.09 -4.95
N GLY A 238 -5.38 -27.63 -3.81
CA GLY A 238 -5.98 -26.87 -2.72
C GLY A 238 -5.01 -25.88 -2.05
N VAL A 239 -3.74 -26.26 -1.91
CA VAL A 239 -2.70 -25.45 -1.24
C VAL A 239 -2.26 -24.29 -2.12
N CYS A 240 -2.21 -24.48 -3.45
CA CYS A 240 -1.86 -23.41 -4.38
C CYS A 240 -2.96 -22.37 -4.61
N CYS A 241 -4.23 -22.73 -4.38
CA CYS A 241 -5.36 -21.81 -4.45
C CYS A 241 -5.56 -21.00 -3.16
N GLY A 242 -4.91 -21.38 -2.05
CA GLY A 242 -5.06 -20.78 -0.71
C GLY A 242 -4.36 -19.43 -0.48
N GLY A 243 -3.67 -18.89 -1.49
CA GLY A 243 -2.98 -17.58 -1.40
C GLY A 243 -1.45 -17.68 -1.49
N PHE A 244 -0.78 -16.59 -1.12
CA PHE A 244 0.68 -16.42 -1.18
C PHE A 244 1.34 -16.41 0.21
N GLN A 245 0.73 -17.07 1.21
CA GLN A 245 1.18 -17.08 2.61
C GLN A 245 2.35 -18.05 2.89
N PHE A 246 3.11 -18.46 1.87
CA PHE A 246 4.13 -19.50 2.04
C PHE A 246 5.52 -18.92 2.33
N ALA A 247 6.29 -19.68 3.13
CA ALA A 247 7.70 -19.43 3.44
C ALA A 247 8.60 -19.40 2.19
N GLU A 248 8.14 -19.99 1.08
CA GLU A 248 8.81 -19.97 -0.21
C GLU A 248 7.75 -19.89 -1.31
N ILE A 249 8.01 -19.08 -2.33
CA ILE A 249 7.16 -18.99 -3.51
C ILE A 249 7.94 -19.46 -4.72
N LEU A 250 7.49 -20.57 -5.29
CA LEU A 250 8.08 -21.21 -6.45
C LEU A 250 7.39 -20.71 -7.72
N PHE A 251 8.17 -20.18 -8.64
CA PHE A 251 7.72 -19.75 -9.95
C PHE A 251 8.62 -20.34 -11.03
N PHE A 252 8.12 -20.36 -12.24
CA PHE A 252 8.95 -20.50 -13.42
C PHE A 252 8.55 -19.46 -14.45
N VAL A 253 9.56 -18.97 -15.15
CA VAL A 253 9.42 -18.03 -16.25
C VAL A 253 9.53 -18.83 -17.55
N GLU A 254 8.43 -18.85 -18.31
CA GLU A 254 8.38 -19.45 -19.62
C GLU A 254 8.72 -18.39 -20.66
N ILE A 255 9.80 -18.60 -21.42
CA ILE A 255 10.31 -17.68 -22.42
C ILE A 255 10.21 -18.33 -23.78
N THR A 256 9.45 -17.73 -24.69
CA THR A 256 9.31 -18.14 -26.09
C THR A 256 10.16 -17.23 -26.97
N PHE A 257 11.08 -17.82 -27.75
CA PHE A 257 12.04 -17.06 -28.56
C PHE A 257 12.40 -17.81 -29.85
N THR A 258 12.82 -17.05 -30.86
CA THR A 258 13.21 -17.60 -32.19
C THR A 258 14.71 -17.54 -32.46
N GLU A 259 15.43 -16.67 -31.74
CA GLU A 259 16.87 -16.43 -31.88
C GLU A 259 17.50 -16.34 -30.50
N GLN A 260 18.83 -16.24 -30.45
CA GLN A 260 19.58 -16.03 -29.22
C GLN A 260 19.05 -14.83 -28.42
N ILE A 261 18.78 -15.05 -27.14
CA ILE A 261 18.28 -14.03 -26.24
C ILE A 261 19.21 -13.85 -25.05
N TRP A 262 19.19 -12.63 -24.54
CA TRP A 262 19.67 -12.28 -23.22
C TRP A 262 18.46 -12.19 -22.30
N PHE A 263 18.44 -13.03 -21.27
CA PHE A 263 17.43 -12.99 -20.23
C PHE A 263 18.04 -12.38 -18.97
N LYS A 264 17.34 -11.39 -18.40
CA LYS A 264 17.75 -10.66 -17.22
C LYS A 264 16.66 -10.77 -16.16
N VAL A 265 17.05 -11.19 -14.95
CA VAL A 265 16.22 -11.14 -13.75
C VAL A 265 16.87 -10.16 -12.79
N MET A 266 16.11 -9.17 -12.29
CA MET A 266 16.59 -8.22 -11.28
C MET A 266 15.60 -8.21 -10.13
N ALA A 267 16.06 -8.46 -8.92
CA ALA A 267 15.26 -8.38 -7.70
C ALA A 267 15.76 -7.22 -6.83
N TYR A 268 14.83 -6.36 -6.43
CA TYR A 268 15.07 -5.21 -5.58
C TYR A 268 14.27 -5.32 -4.29
N GLY A 269 14.82 -4.82 -3.19
CA GLY A 269 14.17 -4.86 -1.90
C GLY A 269 15.12 -4.68 -0.73
N ARG A 270 14.75 -5.24 0.41
CA ARG A 270 15.52 -5.15 1.65
C ARG A 270 15.76 -6.56 2.20
N GLU A 271 16.92 -6.77 2.79
CA GLU A 271 17.11 -7.92 3.67
C GLU A 271 16.14 -7.78 4.84
N ALA A 272 15.47 -8.87 5.21
CA ALA A 272 14.57 -8.83 6.35
C ALA A 272 15.36 -8.42 7.60
N ILE A 273 14.94 -7.33 8.23
CA ILE A 273 15.45 -6.99 9.56
C ILE A 273 14.77 -7.97 10.51
N ILE A 274 15.47 -9.04 10.88
CA ILE A 274 14.99 -9.97 11.90
C ILE A 274 15.03 -9.22 13.23
N ILE A 275 13.90 -8.66 13.64
CA ILE A 275 13.74 -8.09 14.96
C ILE A 275 13.62 -9.26 15.93
N ASP A 276 14.62 -9.43 16.80
CA ASP A 276 14.52 -10.34 17.93
C ASP A 276 13.36 -9.88 18.82
N ALA A 277 12.26 -10.62 18.76
CA ALA A 277 11.03 -10.32 19.49
C ALA A 277 11.30 -10.14 20.99
N LYS A 278 12.25 -10.88 21.56
CA LYS A 278 12.60 -10.75 22.97
C LYS A 278 13.25 -9.40 23.24
N LYS A 279 14.22 -8.98 22.44
CA LYS A 279 14.88 -7.67 22.57
C LYS A 279 13.93 -6.51 22.29
N ALA A 280 13.02 -6.66 21.33
CA ALA A 280 12.01 -5.65 21.05
C ALA A 280 11.02 -5.50 22.22
N ILE A 281 10.60 -6.61 22.82
CA ILE A 281 9.74 -6.59 24.01
C ILE A 281 10.50 -6.03 25.23
N GLU A 282 11.76 -6.37 25.43
CA GLU A 282 12.61 -5.79 26.48
C GLU A 282 12.71 -4.27 26.29
N TYR A 283 13.02 -3.80 25.08
CA TYR A 283 13.06 -2.38 24.75
C TYR A 283 11.72 -1.67 25.00
N LEU A 284 10.61 -2.26 24.54
CA LEU A 284 9.27 -1.72 24.75
C LEU A 284 8.90 -1.70 26.23
N ASN A 285 9.27 -2.71 27.01
CA ASN A 285 9.00 -2.76 28.45
C ASN A 285 9.83 -1.73 29.24
N ASP A 286 11.04 -1.44 28.79
CA ASP A 286 11.91 -0.44 29.42
C ASP A 286 11.49 1.00 29.10
N HIS A 287 10.89 1.24 27.92
CA HIS A 287 10.51 2.57 27.44
C HIS A 287 9.01 2.85 27.53
N ALA A 288 8.16 1.84 27.75
CA ALA A 288 6.75 2.06 28.02
C ALA A 288 6.58 2.72 29.38
N ALA A 289 5.80 3.80 29.42
CA ALA A 289 5.34 4.37 30.68
C ALA A 289 4.57 3.29 31.43
N ARG A 290 5.14 2.79 32.53
CA ARG A 290 4.46 1.80 33.38
C ARG A 290 3.16 2.45 33.86
N PRO A 291 2.00 1.77 33.76
CA PRO A 291 0.78 2.29 34.33
C PRO A 291 1.01 2.54 35.82
N GLU A 292 0.53 3.68 36.33
CA GLU A 292 0.62 3.98 37.75
C GLU A 292 -0.09 2.87 38.55
N ILE A 293 0.70 2.02 39.21
CA ILE A 293 0.16 1.01 40.10
C ILE A 293 -0.34 1.77 41.32
N PHE A 294 -1.67 1.87 41.46
CA PHE A 294 -2.28 2.42 42.66
C PHE A 294 -1.73 1.70 43.89
N LYS A 295 -1.27 2.48 44.88
CA LYS A 295 -0.79 1.91 46.16
C LYS A 295 -1.84 0.95 46.73
N TYR A 296 -1.37 -0.15 47.32
CA TYR A 296 -2.22 -1.20 47.86
C TYR A 296 -3.35 -0.67 48.76
N GLU A 297 -3.08 0.35 49.57
CA GLU A 297 -4.08 0.98 50.43
C GLU A 297 -5.21 1.65 49.65
N HIS A 298 -4.89 2.28 48.52
CA HIS A 298 -5.88 2.90 47.65
C HIS A 298 -6.78 1.85 46.99
N VAL A 299 -6.18 0.76 46.49
CA VAL A 299 -6.92 -0.39 45.92
C VAL A 299 -7.78 -1.07 46.98
N LYS A 300 -7.25 -1.27 48.20
CA LYS A 300 -7.96 -1.86 49.35
C LYS A 300 -9.14 -1.01 49.81
N ASN A 301 -8.99 0.31 49.78
CA ASN A 301 -10.06 1.24 50.12
C ASN A 301 -11.13 1.28 49.02
N MET A 302 -10.73 1.26 47.74
CA MET A 302 -11.67 1.11 46.61
C MET A 302 -12.44 -0.21 46.68
N THR A 303 -11.79 -1.35 46.96
CA THR A 303 -12.48 -2.64 47.10
C THR A 303 -13.39 -2.70 48.32
N LYS A 304 -13.01 -2.09 49.45
CA LYS A 304 -13.92 -1.94 50.61
C LYS A 304 -15.13 -1.05 50.30
N ALA A 305 -14.94 0.03 49.56
CA ALA A 305 -16.01 0.92 49.13
C ALA A 305 -16.97 0.21 48.16
N MET A 306 -16.44 -0.53 47.18
CA MET A 306 -17.24 -1.32 46.21
C MET A 306 -17.97 -2.49 46.88
N ARG A 307 -17.39 -3.15 47.89
CA ARG A 307 -18.08 -4.18 48.69
C ARG A 307 -19.29 -3.65 49.45
N ARG A 308 -19.29 -2.36 49.81
CA ARG A 308 -20.42 -1.70 50.49
C ARG A 308 -21.52 -1.26 49.53
N SER A 309 -21.26 -1.17 48.23
CA SER A 309 -22.22 -0.61 47.25
C SER A 309 -23.02 -1.65 46.46
N SER A 310 -22.95 -2.94 46.81
CA SER A 310 -23.76 -4.05 46.22
C SER A 310 -23.88 -4.04 44.68
N LYS A 311 -22.85 -3.57 43.97
CA LYS A 311 -22.80 -3.58 42.51
C LYS A 311 -21.39 -3.97 42.07
N TRP A 312 -21.25 -5.22 41.64
CA TRP A 312 -20.07 -5.66 40.91
C TRP A 312 -20.34 -5.46 39.41
N PRO A 313 -19.48 -4.77 38.65
CA PRO A 313 -19.75 -4.46 37.24
C PRO A 313 -19.58 -5.64 36.26
N TRP A 314 -19.14 -6.81 36.72
CA TRP A 314 -18.66 -7.89 35.84
C TRP A 314 -19.54 -9.14 35.82
N PHE A 315 -20.68 -9.12 36.53
CA PHE A 315 -21.75 -10.11 36.38
C PHE A 315 -23.06 -9.37 36.16
N GLY A 316 -23.32 -9.04 34.90
CA GLY A 316 -24.53 -8.41 34.38
C GLY A 316 -24.55 -8.56 32.87
#